data_AF-A0A7Y1W0C0-F1
#
_entry.id   AF-A0A7Y1W0C0-F1
#
_cell.length_a   1.000
_cell.length_b   1.000
_cell.length_c   1.000
_cell.angle_alpha   90.00
_cell.angle_beta   90.00
_cell.angle_gamma   90.00
#
_symmetry.space_group_name_H-M   'P 1'
#
loop_
_entity.id
_entity.type
_entity.pdbx_description
1 polymer ?
#
loop_
_entity_poly.entity_id
_entity_poly.type
_entity_poly.pdbx_seq_one_letter_code
_entity_poly.pdbx_strand_id
1 'polypeptide(L)'
;IVVYPRGLQMPDANGTLRAKGWQTSPGMLGDRDLRFTDALLAELNQRYPVDEHRVYATGMSNGGRFVFLLMAERAAQFAAFAPVAIAATPEVLERMATPRPVLYMIGKGEPGWRLEAAQATVETLSRVNRSTPGQRAWAENYILFEPAPGGADFIFYLHEAGHVWPYGASEQIMRFFRAHPLTPGLSTRPAASR
;
A
#
# COMPACT_ATOMS: atom_id res chain seq x y z
N ILE A 1 -15.38 3.27 8.94
CA ILE A 1 -16.01 3.24 7.60
C ILE A 1 -15.12 2.40 6.70
N VAL A 2 -15.69 1.58 5.82
CA VAL A 2 -14.92 0.85 4.80
C VAL A 2 -15.50 1.22 3.44
N VAL A 3 -14.64 1.54 2.48
CA VAL A 3 -15.04 2.00 1.16
C VAL A 3 -14.41 1.10 0.10
N TYR A 4 -15.23 0.63 -0.83
CA TYR A 4 -14.82 -0.24 -1.93
C TYR A 4 -15.18 0.44 -3.26
N PRO A 5 -14.39 1.42 -3.72
CA PRO A 5 -14.69 2.09 -4.97
C PRO A 5 -14.45 1.14 -6.14
N ARG A 6 -15.16 1.37 -7.24
CA ARG A 6 -15.13 0.50 -8.41
C ARG A 6 -14.09 0.99 -9.41
N GLY A 7 -13.10 0.16 -9.71
CA GLY A 7 -12.15 0.42 -10.80
C GLY A 7 -12.83 0.57 -12.16
N LEU A 8 -12.29 1.45 -12.99
CA LEU A 8 -12.79 1.71 -14.34
C LEU A 8 -12.00 0.91 -15.37
N GLN A 9 -12.45 0.93 -16.63
CA GLN A 9 -11.73 0.25 -17.70
C GLN A 9 -10.30 0.79 -17.84
N MET A 10 -9.36 -0.15 -17.95
CA MET A 10 -7.95 0.09 -18.16
C MET A 10 -7.58 -0.26 -19.60
N PRO A 11 -6.77 0.57 -20.27
CA PRO A 11 -6.25 0.25 -21.59
C PRO A 11 -5.23 -0.90 -21.49
N ASP A 12 -5.23 -1.78 -22.48
CA ASP A 12 -4.11 -2.68 -22.75
C ASP A 12 -2.95 -1.93 -23.42
N ALA A 13 -1.88 -2.65 -23.75
CA ALA A 13 -0.69 -2.08 -24.40
C ALA A 13 -1.00 -1.37 -25.74
N ASN A 14 -2.12 -1.69 -26.39
CA ASN A 14 -2.56 -1.09 -27.65
C ASN A 14 -3.61 0.02 -27.45
N GLY A 15 -3.84 0.45 -26.20
CA GLY A 15 -4.85 1.44 -25.86
C GLY A 15 -6.28 0.91 -25.84
N THR A 16 -6.50 -0.40 -26.04
CA THR A 16 -7.84 -0.98 -26.07
C THR A 16 -8.33 -1.23 -24.65
N LEU A 17 -9.51 -0.70 -24.30
CA LEU A 17 -10.11 -0.88 -22.99
C LEU A 17 -10.55 -2.34 -22.79
N ARG A 18 -9.97 -3.04 -21.82
CA ARG A 18 -10.25 -4.48 -21.60
C ARG A 18 -10.84 -4.81 -20.24
N ALA A 19 -10.08 -4.57 -19.18
CA ALA A 19 -10.44 -4.99 -17.83
C ALA A 19 -10.69 -3.79 -16.93
N LYS A 20 -11.61 -3.93 -15.97
CA LYS A 20 -11.76 -2.96 -14.90
C LYS A 20 -10.57 -3.08 -13.94
N GLY A 21 -10.02 -1.94 -13.53
CA GLY A 21 -8.90 -1.88 -12.62
C GLY A 21 -8.57 -0.46 -12.22
N TRP A 22 -7.36 -0.33 -11.72
CA TRP A 22 -6.77 0.87 -11.17
C TRP A 22 -5.47 1.18 -11.89
N GLN A 23 -5.12 2.45 -11.94
CA GLN A 23 -3.82 2.92 -12.40
C GLN A 23 -2.70 2.30 -11.55
N THR A 24 -1.58 1.99 -12.20
CA THR A 24 -0.48 1.25 -11.56
C THR A 24 0.86 1.96 -11.60
N SER A 25 0.91 3.11 -12.29
CA SER A 25 2.09 3.96 -12.43
C SER A 25 1.67 5.43 -12.35
N PRO A 26 2.57 6.32 -11.93
CA PRO A 26 2.41 7.77 -12.04
C PRO A 26 2.11 8.20 -13.49
N GLY A 27 1.29 9.22 -13.68
CA GLY A 27 0.91 9.76 -14.98
C GLY A 27 -0.02 8.88 -15.83
N MET A 28 -0.18 7.60 -15.49
CA MET A 28 -1.09 6.69 -16.17
C MET A 28 -2.52 7.25 -16.13
N LEU A 29 -3.14 7.38 -17.31
CA LEU A 29 -4.49 7.95 -17.45
C LEU A 29 -4.63 9.36 -16.83
N GLY A 30 -3.55 10.15 -16.81
CA GLY A 30 -3.56 11.49 -16.24
C GLY A 30 -3.75 11.52 -14.71
N ASP A 31 -3.28 10.48 -14.01
CA ASP A 31 -3.45 10.28 -12.57
C ASP A 31 -4.92 10.24 -12.11
N ARG A 32 -5.82 9.78 -13.00
CA ARG A 32 -7.26 9.72 -12.75
C ARG A 32 -7.61 9.11 -11.39
N ASP A 33 -7.01 7.98 -11.04
CA ASP A 33 -7.41 7.22 -9.85
C ASP A 33 -6.75 7.79 -8.58
N LEU A 34 -5.56 8.42 -8.69
CA LEU A 34 -4.96 9.21 -7.62
C LEU A 34 -5.83 10.44 -7.30
N ARG A 35 -6.22 11.21 -8.32
CA ARG A 35 -7.12 12.36 -8.18
C ARG A 35 -8.49 11.95 -7.62
N PHE A 36 -9.01 10.82 -8.08
CA PHE A 36 -10.24 10.24 -7.53
C PHE A 36 -10.08 9.90 -6.04
N THR A 37 -8.96 9.31 -5.63
CA THR A 37 -8.69 9.02 -4.21
C THR A 37 -8.63 10.29 -3.38
N ASP A 38 -7.98 11.34 -3.89
CA ASP A 38 -7.91 12.65 -3.22
C ASP A 38 -9.33 13.25 -3.03
N ALA A 39 -10.17 13.20 -4.07
CA ALA A 39 -11.55 13.68 -4.02
C ALA A 39 -12.43 12.84 -3.08
N LEU A 40 -12.28 11.52 -3.11
CA LEU A 40 -13.02 10.60 -2.24
C LEU A 40 -12.70 10.84 -0.76
N LEU A 41 -11.43 11.00 -0.40
CA LEU A 41 -11.04 11.30 0.97
C LEU A 41 -11.62 12.64 1.45
N ALA A 42 -11.61 13.66 0.59
CA ALA A 42 -12.22 14.96 0.91
C ALA A 42 -13.75 14.84 1.12
N GLU A 43 -14.45 14.11 0.25
CA GLU A 43 -15.90 13.90 0.36
C GLU A 43 -16.28 13.11 1.62
N LEU A 44 -15.50 12.09 1.98
CA LEU A 44 -15.72 11.30 3.19
C LEU A 44 -15.52 12.13 4.47
N ASN A 45 -14.47 12.97 4.52
CA ASN A 45 -14.21 13.85 5.66
C ASN A 45 -15.30 14.92 5.84
N GLN A 46 -15.96 15.33 4.76
CA GLN A 46 -17.09 16.26 4.84
C GLN A 46 -18.38 15.58 5.33
N ARG A 47 -18.61 14.32 4.95
CA ARG A 47 -19.86 13.61 5.22
C ARG A 47 -19.87 12.84 6.53
N TYR A 48 -18.72 12.45 7.02
CA TYR A 48 -18.59 11.58 8.18
C TYR A 48 -17.50 12.11 9.14
N PRO A 49 -17.61 11.80 10.45
CA PRO A 49 -16.55 12.10 11.42
C PRO A 49 -15.39 11.13 11.22
N VAL A 50 -14.61 11.32 10.16
CA VAL A 50 -13.41 10.54 9.87
C VAL A 50 -12.26 11.02 10.76
N ASP A 51 -11.60 10.09 11.44
CA ASP A 51 -10.31 10.35 12.07
C ASP A 51 -9.23 10.34 10.98
N GLU A 52 -8.74 11.52 10.59
CA GLU A 52 -7.71 11.69 9.56
C GLU A 52 -6.39 11.00 9.94
N HIS A 53 -6.16 10.69 11.22
CA HIS A 53 -4.99 9.93 11.67
C HIS A 53 -5.16 8.41 11.48
N ARG A 54 -6.33 7.94 11.05
CA ARG A 54 -6.66 6.51 10.91
C ARG A 54 -7.22 6.19 9.53
N VAL A 55 -6.55 6.70 8.50
CA VAL A 55 -6.83 6.40 7.09
C VAL A 55 -5.86 5.34 6.59
N TYR A 56 -6.37 4.26 5.99
CA TYR A 56 -5.58 3.10 5.59
C TYR A 56 -5.95 2.64 4.17
N ALA A 57 -5.04 1.94 3.49
CA ALA A 57 -5.32 1.36 2.18
C ALA A 57 -4.84 -0.09 2.07
N THR A 58 -5.68 -0.96 1.51
CA THR A 58 -5.37 -2.36 1.19
C THR A 58 -6.04 -2.76 -0.12
N GLY A 59 -5.49 -3.79 -0.77
CA GLY A 59 -5.96 -4.27 -2.05
C GLY A 59 -5.13 -5.45 -2.54
N MET A 60 -5.72 -6.25 -3.43
CA MET A 60 -5.10 -7.44 -4.01
C MET A 60 -4.76 -7.23 -5.48
N SER A 61 -3.68 -7.84 -5.97
CA SER A 61 -3.35 -7.89 -7.39
C SER A 61 -3.25 -6.47 -7.99
N ASN A 62 -4.03 -6.11 -9.02
CA ASN A 62 -4.08 -4.74 -9.53
C ASN A 62 -4.42 -3.68 -8.44
N GLY A 63 -5.31 -4.00 -7.49
CA GLY A 63 -5.58 -3.12 -6.35
C GLY A 63 -4.41 -3.01 -5.38
N GLY A 64 -3.65 -4.09 -5.17
CA GLY A 64 -2.42 -4.07 -4.38
C GLY A 64 -1.33 -3.20 -5.03
N ARG A 65 -1.28 -3.19 -6.37
CA ARG A 65 -0.37 -2.32 -7.11
C ARG A 65 -0.76 -0.86 -7.00
N PHE A 66 -2.07 -0.57 -6.98
CA PHE A 66 -2.56 0.77 -6.68
C PHE A 66 -2.25 1.21 -5.24
N VAL A 67 -2.32 0.30 -4.26
CA VAL A 67 -1.90 0.57 -2.87
C VAL A 67 -0.41 0.96 -2.80
N PHE A 68 0.47 0.28 -3.56
CA PHE A 68 1.87 0.71 -3.65
C PHE A 68 2.02 2.08 -4.31
N LEU A 69 1.23 2.39 -5.34
CA LEU A 69 1.22 3.72 -5.95
C LEU A 69 0.76 4.80 -4.95
N LEU A 70 -0.27 4.52 -4.14
CA LEU A 70 -0.70 5.41 -3.06
C LEU A 70 0.40 5.62 -2.03
N MET A 71 1.17 4.58 -1.70
CA MET A 71 2.32 4.69 -0.81
C MET A 71 3.43 5.55 -1.41
N ALA A 72 3.70 5.47 -2.71
CA ALA A 72 4.69 6.33 -3.35
C ALA A 72 4.23 7.80 -3.46
N GLU A 73 2.99 8.03 -3.89
CA GLU A 73 2.52 9.35 -4.34
C GLU A 73 1.68 10.09 -3.29
N ARG A 74 1.14 9.40 -2.28
CA ARG A 74 0.19 9.94 -1.29
C ARG A 74 0.46 9.45 0.14
N ALA A 75 1.67 9.01 0.46
CA ALA A 75 2.04 8.54 1.80
C ALA A 75 1.53 9.44 2.94
N ALA A 76 1.56 10.76 2.75
CA ALA A 76 1.12 11.77 3.72
C ALA A 76 -0.35 11.60 4.18
N GLN A 77 -1.23 11.06 3.33
CA GLN A 77 -2.67 10.94 3.60
C GLN A 77 -3.07 9.64 4.29
N PHE A 78 -2.16 8.66 4.38
CA PHE A 78 -2.45 7.33 4.91
C PHE A 78 -1.53 7.02 6.08
N ALA A 79 -2.10 6.41 7.11
CA ALA A 79 -1.42 5.96 8.31
C ALA A 79 -0.65 4.66 8.09
N ALA A 80 -1.21 3.73 7.30
CA ALA A 80 -0.55 2.48 6.95
C ALA A 80 -1.12 1.86 5.67
N PHE A 81 -0.35 0.94 5.07
CA PHE A 81 -0.68 0.26 3.81
C PHE A 81 -0.62 -1.26 3.97
N ALA A 82 -1.48 -1.99 3.25
CA ALA A 82 -1.42 -3.45 3.20
C ALA A 82 -1.66 -4.00 1.78
N PRO A 83 -0.66 -3.98 0.88
CA PRO A 83 -0.75 -4.56 -0.45
C PRO A 83 -0.66 -6.10 -0.43
N VAL A 84 -1.43 -6.77 -1.28
CA VAL A 84 -1.56 -8.24 -1.31
C VAL A 84 -1.37 -8.79 -2.73
N ALA A 85 -0.64 -9.90 -2.85
CA ALA A 85 -0.50 -10.74 -4.04
C ALA A 85 0.05 -10.03 -5.29
N ILE A 86 0.91 -9.03 -5.12
CA ILE A 86 1.59 -8.38 -6.24
C ILE A 86 2.83 -7.63 -5.75
N ALA A 87 3.83 -7.47 -6.61
CA ALA A 87 4.94 -6.54 -6.40
C ALA A 87 4.62 -5.13 -6.94
N ALA A 88 5.29 -4.12 -6.38
CA ALA A 88 5.32 -2.78 -6.96
C ALA A 88 6.07 -2.77 -8.30
N THR A 89 5.82 -1.77 -9.14
CA THR A 89 6.59 -1.57 -10.38
C THR A 89 7.90 -0.85 -10.08
N PRO A 90 8.95 -1.00 -10.92
CA PRO A 90 10.21 -0.29 -10.72
C PRO A 90 10.05 1.23 -10.57
N GLU A 91 9.23 1.84 -11.43
CA GLU A 91 8.91 3.27 -11.39
C GLU A 91 8.26 3.69 -10.05
N VAL A 92 7.39 2.85 -9.49
CA VAL A 92 6.77 3.11 -8.18
C VAL A 92 7.81 2.98 -7.06
N LEU A 93 8.70 1.98 -7.13
CA LEU A 93 9.79 1.80 -6.16
C LEU A 93 10.75 2.99 -6.11
N GLU A 94 11.10 3.57 -7.27
CA GLU A 94 11.96 4.74 -7.39
C GLU A 94 11.39 5.98 -6.70
N ARG A 95 10.06 6.09 -6.61
CA ARG A 95 9.35 7.24 -6.05
C ARG A 95 9.02 7.09 -4.57
N MET A 96 9.17 5.90 -4.00
CA MET A 96 8.96 5.70 -2.57
C MET A 96 10.06 6.38 -1.76
N ALA A 97 9.66 7.44 -1.03
CA ALA A 97 10.60 8.23 -0.22
C ALA A 97 10.15 8.41 1.24
N THR A 98 8.87 8.21 1.55
CA THR A 98 8.32 8.48 2.88
C THR A 98 8.19 7.17 3.68
N PRO A 99 8.87 7.03 4.83
CA PRO A 99 8.65 5.91 5.73
C PRO A 99 7.19 5.86 6.17
N ARG A 100 6.52 4.72 5.96
CA ARG A 100 5.14 4.51 6.42
C ARG A 100 4.92 3.04 6.76
N PRO A 101 4.19 2.73 7.85
CA PRO A 101 3.91 1.34 8.19
C PRO A 101 3.30 0.57 7.03
N VAL A 102 3.85 -0.61 6.73
CA VAL A 102 3.38 -1.47 5.65
C VAL A 102 3.37 -2.94 6.05
N LEU A 103 2.27 -3.62 5.72
CA LEU A 103 2.13 -5.08 5.81
C LEU A 103 2.00 -5.64 4.39
N TYR A 104 3.09 -6.20 3.87
CA TYR A 104 3.13 -6.75 2.51
C TYR A 104 2.96 -8.27 2.52
N MET A 105 2.05 -8.77 1.68
CA MET A 105 1.78 -10.20 1.52
C MET A 105 1.94 -10.64 0.07
N ILE A 106 2.66 -11.74 -0.15
CA ILE A 106 2.73 -12.41 -1.46
C ILE A 106 2.87 -13.93 -1.29
N GLY A 107 2.41 -14.68 -2.29
CA GLY A 107 2.45 -16.13 -2.28
C GLY A 107 3.68 -16.72 -2.94
N LYS A 108 4.26 -17.76 -2.34
CA LYS A 108 5.36 -18.57 -2.91
C LYS A 108 4.98 -19.26 -4.22
N GLY A 109 3.69 -19.49 -4.44
CA GLY A 109 3.16 -20.07 -5.67
C GLY A 109 3.03 -19.08 -6.84
N GLU A 110 3.44 -17.82 -6.68
CA GLU A 110 3.53 -16.87 -7.79
C GLU A 110 4.64 -17.28 -8.78
N PRO A 111 4.52 -16.94 -10.08
CA PRO A 111 5.61 -17.12 -11.04
C PRO A 111 6.93 -16.49 -10.57
N GLY A 112 8.07 -17.10 -10.93
CA GLY A 112 9.40 -16.67 -10.47
C GLY A 112 9.71 -15.18 -10.69
N TRP A 113 9.38 -14.63 -11.85
CA TRP A 113 9.57 -13.21 -12.14
C TRP A 113 8.77 -12.27 -11.22
N ARG A 114 7.63 -12.73 -10.66
CA ARG A 114 6.89 -11.98 -9.63
C ARG A 114 7.54 -12.09 -8.26
N LEU A 115 8.15 -13.23 -7.94
CA LEU A 115 8.92 -13.40 -6.71
C LEU A 115 10.20 -12.55 -6.73
N GLU A 116 10.88 -12.47 -7.88
CA GLU A 116 12.01 -11.55 -8.09
C GLU A 116 11.59 -10.09 -7.92
N ALA A 117 10.47 -9.67 -8.54
CA ALA A 117 9.93 -8.33 -8.35
C ALA A 117 9.50 -8.08 -6.89
N ALA A 118 8.99 -9.10 -6.19
CA ALA A 118 8.63 -9.01 -4.79
C ALA A 118 9.86 -8.86 -3.89
N GLN A 119 10.96 -9.55 -4.21
CA GLN A 119 12.23 -9.37 -3.52
C GLN A 119 12.73 -7.93 -3.65
N ALA A 120 12.72 -7.36 -4.85
CA ALA A 120 13.05 -5.94 -5.06
C ALA A 120 12.11 -4.98 -4.28
N THR A 121 10.83 -5.37 -4.15
CA THR A 121 9.86 -4.63 -3.33
C THR A 121 10.22 -4.71 -1.85
N VAL A 122 10.52 -5.90 -1.30
CA VAL A 122 10.95 -6.10 0.10
C VAL A 122 12.21 -5.32 0.42
N GLU A 123 13.20 -5.31 -0.47
CA GLU A 123 14.44 -4.54 -0.32
C GLU A 123 14.17 -3.03 -0.27
N THR A 124 13.32 -2.55 -1.18
CA THR A 124 12.94 -1.13 -1.21
C THR A 124 12.15 -0.73 0.04
N LEU A 125 11.18 -1.55 0.47
CA LEU A 125 10.42 -1.28 1.69
C LEU A 125 11.32 -1.26 2.92
N SER A 126 12.24 -2.22 3.03
CA SER A 126 13.23 -2.25 4.13
C SER A 126 14.07 -0.96 4.15
N ARG A 127 14.54 -0.51 2.99
CA ARG A 127 15.32 0.72 2.85
C ARG A 127 14.51 1.97 3.20
N VAL A 128 13.32 2.14 2.59
CA VAL A 128 12.47 3.33 2.78
C VAL A 128 11.95 3.42 4.21
N ASN A 129 11.60 2.28 4.83
CA ASN A 129 11.16 2.22 6.22
C ASN A 129 12.31 2.16 7.22
N ARG A 130 13.57 2.24 6.77
CA ARG A 130 14.76 2.27 7.61
C ARG A 130 14.83 1.06 8.55
N SER A 131 14.49 -0.11 8.04
CA SER A 131 14.61 -1.35 8.77
C SER A 131 16.07 -1.66 9.08
N THR A 132 16.31 -2.15 10.29
CA THR A 132 17.59 -2.75 10.70
C THR A 132 17.73 -4.14 10.09
N PRO A 133 18.92 -4.77 10.18
CA PRO A 133 19.08 -6.19 9.85
C PRO A 133 18.28 -7.14 10.77
N GLY A 134 17.78 -6.65 11.92
CA GLY A 134 16.98 -7.42 12.85
C GLY A 134 15.62 -7.81 12.28
N GLN A 135 15.26 -9.08 12.42
CA GLN A 135 13.94 -9.61 12.09
C GLN A 135 13.39 -10.35 13.30
N ARG A 136 12.08 -10.19 13.56
CA ARG A 136 11.38 -10.95 14.59
C ARG A 136 9.98 -11.34 14.17
N ALA A 137 9.43 -12.37 14.80
CA ALA A 137 8.04 -12.75 14.58
C ALA A 137 7.10 -11.62 15.06
N TRP A 138 6.16 -11.24 14.18
CA TRP A 138 5.07 -10.30 14.50
C TRP A 138 3.74 -11.03 14.76
N ALA A 139 3.53 -12.12 14.02
CA ALA A 139 2.48 -13.11 14.17
C ALA A 139 2.98 -14.43 13.57
N GLU A 140 2.17 -15.49 13.64
CA GLU A 140 2.51 -16.77 13.01
C GLU A 140 2.77 -16.58 11.51
N ASN A 141 4.01 -16.84 11.06
CA ASN A 141 4.51 -16.64 9.69
C ASN A 141 4.63 -15.18 9.21
N TYR A 142 4.30 -14.19 10.03
CA TYR A 142 4.53 -12.77 9.71
C TYR A 142 5.82 -12.30 10.36
N ILE A 143 6.73 -11.74 9.55
CA ILE A 143 8.03 -11.26 9.98
C ILE A 143 8.00 -9.74 10.05
N LEU A 144 8.34 -9.16 11.20
CA LEU A 144 8.66 -7.75 11.33
C LEU A 144 10.13 -7.54 11.01
N PHE A 145 10.39 -6.64 10.06
CA PHE A 145 11.69 -6.02 9.82
C PHE A 145 11.80 -4.82 10.78
N GLU A 146 12.63 -4.94 11.81
CA GLU A 146 12.62 -4.00 12.93
C GLU A 146 13.05 -2.60 12.50
N PRO A 147 12.27 -1.54 12.77
CA PRO A 147 12.62 -0.19 12.35
C PRO A 147 13.76 0.39 13.19
N ALA A 148 14.70 1.08 12.54
CA ALA A 148 15.63 1.98 13.21
C ALA A 148 14.90 3.26 13.69
N PRO A 149 15.53 4.11 14.54
CA PRO A 149 14.95 5.40 14.92
C PRO A 149 14.52 6.25 13.70
N GLY A 150 13.28 6.72 13.72
CA GLY A 150 12.66 7.46 12.61
C GLY A 150 12.28 6.60 11.39
N GLY A 151 12.35 5.27 11.51
CA GLY A 151 11.78 4.30 10.58
C GLY A 151 10.29 4.03 10.84
N ALA A 152 9.74 3.06 10.12
CA ALA A 152 8.36 2.61 10.29
C ALA A 152 8.27 1.08 10.21
N ASP A 153 7.25 0.50 10.86
CA ASP A 153 7.07 -0.96 10.86
C ASP A 153 6.90 -1.50 9.43
N PHE A 154 7.75 -2.44 9.06
CA PHE A 154 7.60 -3.23 7.84
C PHE A 154 7.38 -4.69 8.21
N ILE A 155 6.16 -5.18 7.95
CA ILE A 155 5.79 -6.57 8.16
C ILE A 155 5.67 -7.25 6.80
N PHE A 156 6.23 -8.45 6.68
CA PHE A 156 6.18 -9.27 5.48
C PHE A 156 5.62 -10.64 5.80
N TYR A 157 4.75 -11.14 4.92
CA TYR A 157 4.31 -12.53 4.95
C TYR A 157 4.38 -13.14 3.55
N LEU A 158 5.30 -14.09 3.43
CA LEU A 158 5.46 -14.94 2.26
C LEU A 158 4.69 -16.24 2.49
N HIS A 159 3.47 -16.32 1.96
CA HIS A 159 2.53 -17.40 2.25
C HIS A 159 2.66 -18.58 1.27
N GLU A 160 2.21 -19.78 1.66
CA GLU A 160 2.39 -21.01 0.87
C GLU A 160 1.53 -21.10 -0.39
N ALA A 161 0.48 -20.27 -0.50
CA ALA A 161 -0.40 -20.25 -1.68
C ALA A 161 0.19 -19.46 -2.87
N GLY A 162 -0.54 -19.43 -4.01
CA GLY A 162 -0.23 -18.61 -5.18
C GLY A 162 -0.92 -17.24 -5.16
N HIS A 163 -1.57 -16.86 -6.26
CA HIS A 163 -2.22 -15.55 -6.42
C HIS A 163 -3.58 -15.46 -5.71
N VAL A 164 -3.58 -15.35 -4.38
CA VAL A 164 -4.80 -15.38 -3.55
C VAL A 164 -4.78 -14.31 -2.45
N TRP A 165 -5.95 -14.04 -1.89
CA TRP A 165 -6.06 -13.37 -0.59
C TRP A 165 -5.86 -14.43 0.51
N PRO A 166 -4.79 -14.36 1.32
CA PRO A 166 -4.50 -15.43 2.27
C PRO A 166 -5.58 -15.57 3.34
N TYR A 167 -5.81 -16.80 3.80
CA TYR A 167 -6.70 -17.04 4.94
C TYR A 167 -6.19 -16.26 6.17
N GLY A 168 -7.10 -15.63 6.91
CA GLY A 168 -6.76 -14.80 8.07
C GLY A 168 -6.11 -13.43 7.75
N ALA A 169 -5.79 -13.13 6.48
CA ALA A 169 -5.14 -11.86 6.12
C ALA A 169 -5.97 -10.64 6.53
N SER A 170 -7.30 -10.69 6.40
CA SER A 170 -8.17 -9.57 6.78
C SER A 170 -8.08 -9.25 8.27
N GLU A 171 -7.99 -10.27 9.13
CA GLU A 171 -7.85 -10.07 10.58
C GLU A 171 -6.48 -9.46 10.91
N GLN A 172 -5.42 -9.97 10.29
CA GLN A 172 -4.07 -9.43 10.48
C GLN A 172 -3.94 -8.00 9.96
N ILE A 173 -4.53 -7.68 8.81
CA ILE A 173 -4.59 -6.31 8.27
C ILE A 173 -5.32 -5.38 9.25
N MET A 174 -6.46 -5.80 9.79
CA MET A 174 -7.21 -4.99 10.75
C MET A 174 -6.46 -4.79 12.07
N ARG A 175 -5.79 -5.84 12.57
CA ARG A 175 -4.90 -5.75 13.74
C ARG A 175 -3.76 -4.77 13.48
N PHE A 176 -3.13 -4.88 12.31
CA PHE A 176 -2.05 -4.00 11.87
C PHE A 176 -2.52 -2.55 11.77
N PHE A 177 -3.60 -2.25 11.05
CA PHE A 177 -4.12 -0.89 10.91
C PHE A 177 -4.47 -0.26 12.26
N ARG A 178 -5.17 -0.99 13.15
CA ARG A 178 -5.54 -0.45 14.48
C ARG A 178 -4.33 -0.04 15.32
N ALA A 179 -3.20 -0.71 15.16
CA ALA A 179 -1.97 -0.42 15.89
C ALA A 179 -1.17 0.77 15.32
N HIS A 180 -1.50 1.26 14.12
CA HIS A 180 -0.70 2.27 13.42
C HIS A 180 -1.51 3.53 13.04
N PRO A 181 -2.02 4.32 13.99
CA PRO A 181 -2.48 5.67 13.67
C PRO A 181 -1.30 6.58 13.28
N LEU A 182 -1.54 7.63 12.46
CA LEU A 182 -0.56 8.70 12.24
C LEU A 182 -0.29 9.43 13.56
N THR A 183 0.99 9.57 13.93
CA THR A 183 1.38 10.40 15.07
C THR A 183 1.06 11.88 14.78
N PRO A 184 0.32 12.58 15.66
CA PRO A 184 0.10 14.02 15.52
C PRO A 184 1.44 14.78 15.50
N GLY A 185 1.64 15.65 14.51
CA GLY A 185 2.88 16.44 14.32
C GLY A 185 3.72 16.09 13.09
N LEU A 186 3.41 14.99 12.38
CA LEU A 186 4.02 14.61 11.09
C LEU A 186 3.08 14.81 9.89
N SER A 187 1.95 15.50 10.09
CA SER A 187 1.02 15.88 9.02
C SER A 187 1.56 17.09 8.27
N THR A 188 1.98 16.88 7.02
CA THR A 188 2.46 17.94 6.11
C THR A 188 1.40 18.36 5.12
N ARG A 189 0.14 18.51 5.52
CA ARG A 189 -0.80 19.25 4.68
C ARG A 189 -0.46 20.75 4.75
N PRO A 190 -0.15 21.42 3.62
CA PRO A 190 -0.26 22.87 3.60
C PRO A 190 -1.69 23.23 3.97
N ALA A 191 -1.86 24.22 4.84
CA ALA A 191 -3.18 24.76 5.14
C ALA A 191 -3.86 25.13 3.81
N ALA A 192 -5.06 24.59 3.56
CA ALA A 192 -5.84 25.00 2.41
C ALA A 192 -6.08 26.51 2.49
N SER A 193 -5.60 27.26 1.50
CA SER A 193 -5.95 28.68 1.36
C SER A 193 -7.45 28.76 1.12
N ARG A 194 -8.14 29.49 1.99
CA ARG A 194 -9.54 29.90 1.82
C ARG A 194 -9.67 30.91 0.68
#